data_AF-A0AAW4TF45-F1
#
_entry.id   AF-A0AAW4TF45-F1
#
_cell.length_a   1.000
_cell.length_b   1.000
_cell.length_c   1.000
_cell.angle_alpha   90.00
_cell.angle_beta   90.00
_cell.angle_gamma   90.00
#
_symmetry.space_group_name_H-M   'P 1'
#
loop_
_entity.id
_entity.type
_entity.pdbx_description
1 polymer ?
#
loop_
_entity_poly.entity_id
_entity_poly.type
_entity_poly.pdbx_seq_one_letter_code
_entity_poly.pdbx_strand_id
1 'polypeptide(L)'
;MKSTLFVHAGGPKTGSSALQSFLEFNSEKLGACGVGYLNKAGISFEHQISSGNGEMLRGAICACEEGTASVAQVIKSYFENNSTAICSSELFSDFSPENWRLLANVCRAEGIELHVVFYVRNVIPFMKSVYDQLVKRHGMYEDFDVWVRTAEWLHIHTLRSLAETLSRDEITVISYEAINKRVVDSFVGLISIDALEHQDLIVNRSLTAVERDFLRRINREFGGAFSEEISDRMIYADPYARSEAVQVSAEIECELERRYGADLNWINKEFFGGIEVVSISGEGKKADRQPNVVQAPEEAGGRMVDHKARVQELVLDWALEKIALTQQSGAVSVANALLNIDWHLASDPTIPNDFDPIAYLLNNVDLITAGISPYAHFIAHGQYEVGRIWTAGPNAGWARAKEEFREKTRELRQLKEALTIERIKLDADCATAKLSTRSEVESLLRRQAEREREYVEELAETYKRIDRERVASIDVAEKKFASLIEEHTRKSGALEKRLTDMQGQLESSRREIELLLRHQLERSHAHAEQLTQLRFSMDGERAASDDAATNRQPTATNALAMRASLLEDELSTLRNQLEVSRGEIESLRRRTAELERQTSAN
;
A
#
# COMPACT_ATOMS: atom_id res chain seq x y z
N MET A 1 -31.65 26.07 19.97
CA MET A 1 -30.81 25.48 18.91
C MET A 1 -31.06 23.99 18.90
N LYS A 2 -31.01 23.34 17.74
CA LYS A 2 -31.11 21.88 17.65
C LYS A 2 -29.79 21.29 18.14
N SER A 3 -29.84 20.25 18.97
CA SER A 3 -28.63 19.62 19.49
C SER A 3 -28.01 18.71 18.44
N THR A 4 -26.69 18.72 18.30
CA THR A 4 -25.98 17.90 17.29
C THR A 4 -24.99 16.96 17.95
N LEU A 5 -25.08 15.67 17.63
CA LEU A 5 -24.13 14.64 18.02
C LEU A 5 -23.23 14.28 16.84
N PHE A 6 -21.95 14.63 16.94
CA PHE A 6 -20.92 14.14 16.02
C PHE A 6 -20.40 12.79 16.53
N VAL A 7 -20.67 11.73 15.77
CA VAL A 7 -20.12 10.40 16.02
C VAL A 7 -18.95 10.17 15.08
N HIS A 8 -17.74 10.26 15.61
CA HIS A 8 -16.58 9.77 14.88
C HIS A 8 -16.57 8.24 15.00
N ALA A 9 -17.08 7.57 13.96
CA ALA A 9 -17.19 6.11 13.90
C ALA A 9 -15.84 5.42 13.67
N GLY A 10 -14.81 6.21 13.33
CA GLY A 10 -13.47 5.76 13.02
C GLY A 10 -13.38 4.94 11.76
N GLY A 11 -12.28 5.09 11.02
CA GLY A 11 -11.77 4.00 10.20
C GLY A 11 -10.64 3.34 10.97
N PRO A 12 -10.62 2.02 11.18
CA PRO A 12 -9.44 1.40 11.75
C PRO A 12 -8.21 1.84 10.94
N LYS A 13 -7.15 2.24 11.65
CA LYS A 13 -5.88 2.70 11.04
C LYS A 13 -5.95 4.02 10.25
N THR A 14 -6.85 4.94 10.61
CA THR A 14 -6.93 6.31 10.05
C THR A 14 -6.63 7.40 11.06
N GLY A 15 -5.78 7.14 12.05
CA GLY A 15 -5.31 8.19 12.98
C GLY A 15 -6.26 8.51 14.14
N SER A 16 -7.24 7.64 14.44
CA SER A 16 -8.22 7.83 15.53
C SER A 16 -7.59 8.21 16.87
N SER A 17 -6.47 7.58 17.26
CA SER A 17 -5.81 7.86 18.54
C SER A 17 -5.23 9.27 18.64
N ALA A 18 -4.77 9.85 17.53
CA ALA A 18 -4.30 11.24 17.50
C ALA A 18 -5.47 12.21 17.69
N LEU A 19 -6.59 11.95 17.00
CA LEU A 19 -7.82 12.73 17.17
C LEU A 19 -8.38 12.61 18.60
N GLN A 20 -8.46 11.41 19.15
CA GLN A 20 -8.98 11.17 20.50
C GLN A 20 -8.10 11.84 21.57
N SER A 21 -6.77 11.74 21.46
CA SER A 21 -5.85 12.44 22.36
C SER A 21 -6.06 13.95 22.29
N PHE A 22 -6.12 14.51 21.08
CA PHE A 22 -6.38 15.93 20.87
C PHE A 22 -7.70 16.38 21.53
N LEU A 23 -8.80 15.65 21.29
CA LEU A 23 -10.11 15.96 21.86
C LEU A 23 -10.10 15.91 23.39
N GLU A 24 -9.40 14.93 23.97
CA GLU A 24 -9.33 14.78 25.43
C GLU A 24 -8.55 15.93 26.09
N PHE A 25 -7.37 16.26 25.57
CA PHE A 25 -6.54 17.37 26.07
C PHE A 25 -7.15 18.75 25.82
N ASN A 26 -8.05 18.89 24.83
CA ASN A 26 -8.71 20.16 24.51
C ASN A 26 -10.18 20.23 24.95
N SER A 27 -10.68 19.24 25.68
CA SER A 27 -12.07 19.14 26.13
C SER A 27 -12.61 20.39 26.84
N GLU A 28 -11.82 21.05 27.69
CA GLU A 28 -12.24 22.30 28.36
C GLU A 28 -12.40 23.46 27.38
N LYS A 29 -11.47 23.60 26.42
CA LYS A 29 -11.54 24.62 25.38
C LYS A 29 -12.69 24.35 24.40
N LEU A 30 -12.93 23.08 24.06
CA LEU A 30 -14.08 22.65 23.28
C LEU A 30 -15.39 23.04 23.99
N GLY A 31 -15.47 22.81 25.30
CA GLY A 31 -16.62 23.23 26.10
C GLY A 31 -16.84 24.75 26.09
N ALA A 32 -15.76 25.54 26.14
CA ALA A 32 -15.85 27.00 25.99
C ALA A 32 -16.37 27.44 24.61
N CYS A 33 -16.19 26.61 23.57
CA CYS A 33 -16.75 26.79 22.24
C CYS A 33 -18.17 26.20 22.08
N GLY A 34 -18.78 25.68 23.15
CA GLY A 34 -20.12 25.07 23.12
C GLY A 34 -20.14 23.64 22.59
N VAL A 35 -19.00 22.93 22.65
CA VAL A 35 -18.85 21.55 22.18
C VAL A 35 -18.42 20.63 23.32
N GLY A 36 -19.28 19.68 23.69
CA GLY A 36 -19.02 18.70 24.74
C GLY A 36 -18.12 17.54 24.25
N TYR A 37 -16.99 17.33 24.93
CA TYR A 37 -16.22 16.08 24.87
C TYR A 37 -16.11 15.50 26.29
N LEU A 38 -17.16 14.76 26.66
CA LEU A 38 -17.36 14.19 28.00
C LEU A 38 -17.16 12.67 28.00
N ASN A 39 -17.33 12.01 29.15
CA ASN A 39 -17.10 10.57 29.32
C ASN A 39 -15.69 10.13 28.87
N LYS A 40 -14.69 10.94 29.22
CA LYS A 40 -13.28 10.81 28.83
C LYS A 40 -12.73 9.41 29.12
N ALA A 41 -11.80 8.97 28.27
CA ALA A 41 -11.17 7.65 28.39
C ALA A 41 -10.09 7.58 29.48
N GLY A 42 -9.59 8.73 29.95
CA GLY A 42 -8.51 8.80 30.94
C GLY A 42 -7.12 8.77 30.29
N ILE A 43 -6.96 9.45 29.15
CA ILE A 43 -5.70 9.57 28.42
C ILE A 43 -4.72 10.39 29.26
N SER A 44 -3.60 9.78 29.64
CA SER A 44 -2.62 10.35 30.57
C SER A 44 -1.44 11.05 29.88
N PHE A 45 -1.19 10.76 28.60
CA PHE A 45 -0.15 11.42 27.80
C PHE A 45 -0.46 11.35 26.30
N GLU A 46 0.09 12.29 25.50
CA GLU A 46 -0.23 12.52 24.07
C GLU A 46 -0.02 11.33 23.13
N HIS A 47 0.74 10.32 23.54
CA HIS A 47 1.06 9.15 22.72
C HIS A 47 0.33 7.85 23.15
N GLN A 48 -0.59 7.94 24.10
CA GLN A 48 -1.32 6.76 24.58
C GLN A 48 -2.37 6.33 23.54
N ILE A 49 -2.40 5.02 23.26
CA ILE A 49 -3.47 4.42 22.45
C ILE A 49 -4.75 4.43 23.29
N SER A 50 -5.84 4.94 22.72
CA SER A 50 -7.15 5.04 23.35
C SER A 50 -8.22 4.58 22.36
N SER A 51 -9.34 4.11 22.90
CA SER A 51 -10.59 3.84 22.18
C SER A 51 -11.54 5.04 22.15
N GLY A 52 -11.10 6.17 22.72
CA GLY A 52 -11.88 7.41 22.83
C GLY A 52 -13.02 7.32 23.86
N ASN A 53 -13.89 8.33 23.86
CA ASN A 53 -14.99 8.46 24.83
C ASN A 53 -16.25 7.66 24.47
N GLY A 54 -16.27 6.93 23.36
CA GLY A 54 -17.49 6.27 22.84
C GLY A 54 -17.82 4.89 23.43
N GLU A 55 -16.94 4.30 24.25
CA GLU A 55 -17.12 2.93 24.76
C GLU A 55 -18.42 2.75 25.55
N MET A 56 -18.82 3.74 26.35
CA MET A 56 -20.08 3.73 27.09
C MET A 56 -21.29 3.67 26.16
N LEU A 57 -21.27 4.45 25.06
CA LEU A 57 -22.37 4.45 24.08
C LEU A 57 -22.42 3.12 23.32
N ARG A 58 -21.25 2.60 22.93
CA ARG A 58 -21.13 1.29 22.30
C ARG A 58 -21.73 0.19 23.18
N GLY A 59 -21.32 0.14 24.45
CA GLY A 59 -21.83 -0.84 25.41
C GLY A 59 -23.35 -0.75 25.58
N ALA A 60 -23.89 0.47 25.70
CA ALA A 60 -25.33 0.67 25.85
C ALA A 60 -26.13 0.19 24.62
N ILE A 61 -25.62 0.44 23.40
CA ILE A 61 -26.26 0.00 22.16
C ILE A 61 -26.17 -1.52 22.01
N CYS A 62 -24.99 -2.12 22.18
CA CYS A 62 -24.79 -3.55 21.98
C CYS A 62 -25.49 -4.42 23.03
N ALA A 63 -25.70 -3.90 24.25
CA ALA A 63 -26.41 -4.61 25.33
C ALA A 63 -27.92 -4.30 25.37
N CYS A 64 -28.44 -3.50 24.44
CA CYS A 64 -29.83 -3.08 24.44
C CYS A 64 -30.74 -4.24 24.00
N GLU A 65 -31.16 -5.07 24.94
CA GLU A 65 -32.12 -6.15 24.68
C GLU A 65 -33.58 -5.64 24.65
N GLU A 66 -33.99 -4.71 25.56
CA GLU A 66 -35.42 -4.33 25.68
C GLU A 66 -35.71 -2.86 26.10
N GLY A 67 -34.81 -1.88 25.92
CA GLY A 67 -35.15 -0.48 26.27
C GLY A 67 -34.24 0.62 25.73
N THR A 68 -34.81 1.56 24.97
CA THR A 68 -34.09 2.70 24.38
C THR A 68 -33.77 3.84 25.36
N ALA A 69 -34.42 3.85 26.53
CA ALA A 69 -34.28 4.93 27.52
C ALA A 69 -32.86 5.03 28.11
N SER A 70 -32.17 3.90 28.30
CA SER A 70 -30.78 3.88 28.76
C SER A 70 -29.83 4.45 27.70
N VAL A 71 -30.03 4.09 26.43
CA VAL A 71 -29.26 4.64 25.30
C VAL A 71 -29.45 6.15 25.19
N ALA A 72 -30.69 6.63 25.33
CA ALA A 72 -31.00 8.06 25.31
C ALA A 72 -30.32 8.83 26.46
N GLN A 73 -30.30 8.26 27.66
CA GLN A 73 -29.58 8.83 28.81
C GLN A 73 -28.07 8.92 28.56
N VAL A 74 -27.48 7.86 27.99
CA VAL A 74 -26.06 7.84 27.64
C VAL A 74 -25.75 8.89 26.58
N ILE A 75 -26.56 9.02 25.52
CA ILE A 75 -26.39 10.06 24.50
C ILE A 75 -26.43 11.46 25.13
N LYS A 76 -27.43 11.74 25.97
CA LYS A 76 -27.57 13.04 26.65
C LYS A 76 -26.38 13.38 27.55
N SER A 77 -25.72 12.38 28.13
CA SER A 77 -24.55 12.59 28.99
C SER A 77 -23.36 13.22 28.26
N TYR A 78 -23.27 13.12 26.92
CA TYR A 78 -22.19 13.75 26.15
C TYR A 78 -22.38 15.25 25.93
N PHE A 79 -23.59 15.77 26.14
CA PHE A 79 -23.91 17.18 25.91
C PHE A 79 -23.65 18.06 27.14
N GLU A 80 -24.00 17.57 28.34
CA GLU A 80 -24.10 18.39 29.55
C GLU A 80 -24.90 19.68 29.28
N ASN A 81 -24.24 20.84 29.14
CA ASN A 81 -24.86 22.15 28.85
C ASN A 81 -24.60 22.64 27.41
N ASN A 82 -23.95 21.83 26.59
CA ASN A 82 -23.54 22.18 25.23
C ASN A 82 -24.62 21.80 24.21
N SER A 83 -24.73 22.57 23.12
CA SER A 83 -25.61 22.22 21.99
C SER A 83 -24.99 21.18 21.05
N THR A 84 -23.68 21.01 21.10
CA THR A 84 -22.95 20.06 20.27
C THR A 84 -22.18 19.10 21.15
N ALA A 85 -22.14 17.82 20.78
CA ALA A 85 -21.37 16.80 21.48
C ALA A 85 -20.56 15.96 20.50
N ILE A 86 -19.39 15.50 20.94
CA ILE A 86 -18.54 14.59 20.17
C ILE A 86 -18.44 13.26 20.91
N CYS A 87 -18.74 12.18 20.19
CA CYS A 87 -18.57 10.81 20.62
C CYS A 87 -17.63 10.10 19.62
N SER A 88 -16.45 9.71 20.08
CA SER A 88 -15.40 9.17 19.22
C SER A 88 -14.98 7.80 19.71
N SER A 89 -15.11 6.79 18.85
CA SER A 89 -14.54 5.47 19.07
C SER A 89 -14.44 4.70 17.76
N GLU A 90 -13.30 4.05 17.53
CA GLU A 90 -13.14 3.12 16.42
C GLU A 90 -13.99 1.86 16.60
N LEU A 91 -14.45 1.54 17.81
CA LEU A 91 -15.30 0.37 18.05
C LEU A 91 -16.68 0.49 17.39
N PHE A 92 -17.07 1.68 16.95
CA PHE A 92 -18.27 1.87 16.14
C PHE A 92 -18.13 1.27 14.73
N SER A 93 -16.91 0.96 14.26
CA SER A 93 -16.73 0.25 12.99
C SER A 93 -17.41 -1.12 12.96
N ASP A 94 -17.62 -1.71 14.13
CA ASP A 94 -18.18 -3.06 14.31
C ASP A 94 -19.71 -3.04 14.44
N PHE A 95 -20.33 -1.87 14.39
CA PHE A 95 -21.78 -1.76 14.45
C PHE A 95 -22.45 -2.41 13.24
N SER A 96 -23.35 -3.34 13.52
CA SER A 96 -24.29 -3.87 12.53
C SER A 96 -25.31 -2.83 12.07
N PRO A 97 -26.04 -3.08 10.96
CA PRO A 97 -27.10 -2.17 10.52
C PRO A 97 -28.15 -1.88 11.59
N GLU A 98 -28.48 -2.86 12.44
CA GLU A 98 -29.45 -2.72 13.53
C GLU A 98 -28.96 -1.74 14.60
N ASN A 99 -27.67 -1.78 14.92
CA ASN A 99 -27.06 -0.86 15.89
C ASN A 99 -27.10 0.60 15.38
N TRP A 100 -26.79 0.82 14.11
CA TRP A 100 -26.89 2.15 13.49
C TRP A 100 -28.33 2.66 13.43
N ARG A 101 -29.29 1.80 13.05
CA ARG A 101 -30.72 2.16 13.07
C ARG A 101 -31.18 2.51 14.48
N LEU A 102 -30.76 1.76 15.50
CA LEU A 102 -31.07 2.05 16.89
C LEU A 102 -30.55 3.43 17.30
N LEU A 103 -29.27 3.71 17.06
CA LEU A 103 -28.67 5.02 17.37
C LEU A 103 -29.43 6.17 16.68
N ALA A 104 -29.69 6.06 15.37
CA ALA A 104 -30.39 7.08 14.61
C ALA A 104 -31.83 7.30 15.11
N ASN A 105 -32.54 6.22 15.45
CA ASN A 105 -33.90 6.31 15.96
C ASN A 105 -33.96 6.97 17.34
N VAL A 106 -33.00 6.67 18.23
CA VAL A 106 -32.91 7.31 19.54
C VAL A 106 -32.57 8.79 19.39
N CYS A 107 -31.59 9.15 18.56
CA CYS A 107 -31.26 10.56 18.29
C CYS A 107 -32.49 11.32 17.76
N ARG A 108 -33.21 10.75 16.78
CA ARG A 108 -34.40 11.36 16.19
C ARG A 108 -35.53 11.53 17.21
N ALA A 109 -35.77 10.54 18.05
CA ALA A 109 -36.78 10.61 19.11
C ALA A 109 -36.46 11.69 20.15
N GLU A 110 -35.17 11.94 20.40
CA GLU A 110 -34.70 12.97 21.32
C GLU A 110 -34.50 14.35 20.67
N GLY A 111 -34.84 14.49 19.38
CA GLY A 111 -34.65 15.74 18.65
C GLY A 111 -33.18 16.12 18.42
N ILE A 112 -32.27 15.14 18.50
CA ILE A 112 -30.83 15.29 18.30
C ILE A 112 -30.51 14.99 16.83
N GLU A 113 -29.76 15.88 16.21
CA GLU A 113 -29.20 15.67 14.87
C GLU A 113 -27.95 14.79 14.95
N LEU A 114 -27.96 13.67 14.25
CA LEU A 114 -26.84 12.74 14.19
C LEU A 114 -25.97 13.05 12.98
N HIS A 115 -24.66 13.21 13.19
CA HIS A 115 -23.65 13.33 12.14
C HIS A 115 -22.57 12.28 12.36
N VAL A 116 -22.52 11.28 11.51
CA VAL A 116 -21.51 10.22 11.56
C VAL A 116 -20.35 10.57 10.63
N VAL A 117 -19.14 10.62 11.19
CA VAL A 117 -17.91 10.92 10.46
C VAL A 117 -17.06 9.65 10.36
N PHE A 118 -16.75 9.24 9.14
CA PHE A 118 -15.94 8.06 8.86
C PHE A 118 -14.75 8.40 7.96
N TYR A 119 -13.53 8.15 8.45
CA TYR A 119 -12.32 8.30 7.65
C TYR A 119 -12.01 6.98 6.94
N VAL A 120 -12.07 6.99 5.61
CA VAL A 120 -11.74 5.84 4.76
C VAL A 120 -10.30 5.92 4.28
N ARG A 121 -9.63 4.77 4.14
CA ARG A 121 -8.24 4.67 3.70
C ARG A 121 -8.11 3.79 2.47
N ASN A 122 -7.17 4.10 1.59
CA ASN A 122 -6.82 3.25 0.45
C ASN A 122 -6.46 1.82 0.91
N VAL A 123 -6.74 0.83 0.06
CA VAL A 123 -6.72 -0.59 0.43
C VAL A 123 -5.34 -1.06 0.89
N ILE A 124 -4.30 -0.92 0.07
CA ILE A 124 -2.93 -1.35 0.42
C ILE A 124 -2.38 -0.57 1.62
N PRO A 125 -2.47 0.78 1.67
CA PRO A 125 -2.07 1.54 2.85
C PRO A 125 -2.77 1.12 4.14
N PHE A 126 -4.06 0.77 4.08
CA PHE A 126 -4.80 0.21 5.20
C PHE A 126 -4.24 -1.16 5.61
N MET A 127 -4.14 -2.10 4.66
CA MET A 127 -3.67 -3.46 4.90
C MET A 127 -2.28 -3.46 5.53
N LYS A 128 -1.37 -2.62 5.04
CA LYS A 128 -0.04 -2.44 5.63
C LYS A 128 -0.11 -1.98 7.08
N SER A 129 -0.98 -1.02 7.40
CA SER A 129 -1.11 -0.49 8.75
C SER A 129 -1.68 -1.53 9.72
N VAL A 130 -2.61 -2.37 9.26
CA VAL A 130 -3.10 -3.53 10.03
C VAL A 130 -1.97 -4.54 10.24
N TYR A 131 -1.28 -4.92 9.17
CA TYR A 131 -0.18 -5.87 9.23
C TYR A 131 0.93 -5.41 10.18
N ASP A 132 1.38 -4.16 10.09
CA ASP A 132 2.37 -3.60 11.02
C ASP A 132 1.88 -3.69 12.48
N GLN A 133 0.59 -3.49 12.75
CA GLN A 133 0.06 -3.67 14.10
C GLN A 133 0.12 -5.14 14.54
N LEU A 134 -0.22 -6.08 13.66
CA LEU A 134 -0.14 -7.51 13.94
C LEU A 134 1.30 -7.94 14.21
N VAL A 135 2.27 -7.40 13.48
CA VAL A 135 3.70 -7.63 13.74
C VAL A 135 4.04 -7.09 15.13
N LYS A 136 3.72 -5.83 15.43
CA LYS A 136 4.08 -5.15 16.71
C LYS A 136 3.46 -5.77 17.96
N ARG A 137 2.20 -6.20 17.91
CA ARG A 137 1.45 -6.56 19.13
C ARG A 137 1.04 -8.02 19.21
N HIS A 138 0.97 -8.72 18.09
CA HIS A 138 0.39 -10.07 18.02
C HIS A 138 1.36 -11.12 17.49
N GLY A 139 2.64 -10.78 17.29
CA GLY A 139 3.65 -11.75 16.90
C GLY A 139 3.54 -12.21 15.45
N MET A 140 2.93 -11.43 14.56
CA MET A 140 2.87 -11.79 13.14
C MET A 140 4.29 -11.88 12.57
N TYR A 141 4.57 -12.99 11.89
CA TYR A 141 5.87 -13.28 11.26
C TYR A 141 5.77 -13.65 9.78
N GLU A 142 4.58 -13.99 9.28
CA GLU A 142 4.36 -14.32 7.86
C GLU A 142 4.65 -13.13 6.96
N ASP A 143 4.99 -13.35 5.69
CA ASP A 143 5.24 -12.28 4.72
C ASP A 143 3.95 -11.50 4.40
N PHE A 144 4.08 -10.20 4.15
CA PHE A 144 2.94 -9.33 3.83
C PHE A 144 2.14 -9.88 2.65
N ASP A 145 2.82 -10.29 1.57
CA ASP A 145 2.20 -10.84 0.35
C ASP A 145 1.48 -12.17 0.58
N VAL A 146 1.82 -12.91 1.64
CA VAL A 146 1.11 -14.12 2.03
C VAL A 146 -0.13 -13.74 2.83
N TRP A 147 0.04 -12.92 3.86
CA TRP A 147 -1.03 -12.49 4.74
C TRP A 147 -2.14 -11.71 4.01
N VAL A 148 -1.76 -10.78 3.13
CA VAL A 148 -2.70 -9.86 2.46
C VAL A 148 -3.69 -10.57 1.54
N ARG A 149 -3.36 -11.76 1.04
CA ARG A 149 -4.24 -12.57 0.18
C ARG A 149 -5.54 -12.96 0.87
N THR A 150 -5.49 -13.15 2.19
CA THR A 150 -6.66 -13.53 3.00
C THR A 150 -7.19 -12.39 3.86
N ALA A 151 -6.41 -11.32 4.04
CA ALA A 151 -6.83 -10.15 4.80
C ALA A 151 -8.07 -9.48 4.19
N GLU A 152 -8.89 -8.87 5.06
CA GLU A 152 -10.11 -8.16 4.68
C GLU A 152 -9.98 -6.65 4.88
N TRP A 153 -10.46 -5.88 3.90
CA TRP A 153 -10.54 -4.44 3.99
C TRP A 153 -11.78 -4.01 4.77
N LEU A 154 -11.69 -3.97 6.09
CA LEU A 154 -12.85 -3.80 6.98
C LEU A 154 -13.67 -2.51 6.74
N HIS A 155 -13.07 -1.48 6.14
CA HIS A 155 -13.77 -0.20 5.88
C HIS A 155 -15.01 -0.37 5.02
N ILE A 156 -15.01 -1.31 4.06
CA ILE A 156 -16.17 -1.51 3.18
C ILE A 156 -17.41 -1.98 3.96
N HIS A 157 -17.22 -2.83 4.96
CA HIS A 157 -18.32 -3.40 5.74
C HIS A 157 -19.03 -2.31 6.55
N THR A 158 -18.25 -1.45 7.23
CA THR A 158 -18.81 -0.32 7.97
C THR A 158 -19.51 0.67 7.04
N LEU A 159 -18.90 1.02 5.91
CA LEU A 159 -19.49 1.97 4.96
C LEU A 159 -20.82 1.46 4.36
N ARG A 160 -20.91 0.17 4.03
CA ARG A 160 -22.17 -0.46 3.59
C ARG A 160 -23.21 -0.41 4.69
N SER A 161 -22.84 -0.78 5.92
CA SER A 161 -23.75 -0.75 7.07
C SER A 161 -24.30 0.65 7.34
N LEU A 162 -23.47 1.68 7.24
CA LEU A 162 -23.89 3.08 7.37
C LEU A 162 -24.85 3.47 6.23
N ALA A 163 -24.46 3.24 4.97
CA ALA A 163 -25.26 3.62 3.80
C ALA A 163 -26.63 2.93 3.73
N GLU A 164 -26.73 1.71 4.27
CA GLU A 164 -27.99 0.96 4.34
C GLU A 164 -28.97 1.50 5.39
N THR A 165 -28.50 2.32 6.34
CA THR A 165 -29.25 2.63 7.57
C THR A 165 -29.46 4.10 7.84
N LEU A 166 -28.48 4.93 7.48
CA LEU A 166 -28.52 6.37 7.68
C LEU A 166 -28.75 7.08 6.35
N SER A 167 -29.37 8.25 6.43
CA SER A 167 -29.51 9.11 5.27
C SER A 167 -28.18 9.74 4.87
N ARG A 168 -28.13 10.22 3.63
CA ARG A 168 -26.89 10.75 3.08
C ARG A 168 -26.36 11.96 3.85
N ASP A 169 -27.25 12.81 4.33
CA ASP A 169 -26.90 14.02 5.08
C ASP A 169 -26.41 13.72 6.51
N GLU A 170 -26.66 12.50 7.01
CA GLU A 170 -26.19 12.03 8.33
C GLU A 170 -24.78 11.41 8.25
N ILE A 171 -24.21 11.18 7.05
CA ILE A 171 -22.92 10.52 6.88
C ILE A 171 -21.93 11.44 6.15
N THR A 172 -20.78 11.67 6.79
CA THR A 172 -19.62 12.31 6.17
C THR A 172 -18.48 11.30 6.05
N VAL A 173 -18.08 10.97 4.82
CA VAL A 173 -16.93 10.10 4.55
C VAL A 173 -15.77 10.91 4.00
N ILE A 174 -14.60 10.77 4.61
CA ILE A 174 -13.40 11.55 4.29
C ILE A 174 -12.25 10.60 3.94
N SER A 175 -11.57 10.83 2.82
CA SER A 175 -10.36 10.07 2.48
C SER A 175 -9.17 10.52 3.32
N TYR A 176 -8.59 9.58 4.06
CA TYR A 176 -7.43 9.77 4.92
C TYR A 176 -6.19 10.20 4.13
N GLU A 177 -6.02 9.68 2.91
CA GLU A 177 -4.96 10.11 2.00
C GLU A 177 -5.20 11.52 1.44
N ALA A 178 -6.45 11.87 1.09
CA ALA A 178 -6.77 13.17 0.51
C ALA A 178 -6.50 14.34 1.47
N ILE A 179 -6.66 14.12 2.78
CA ILE A 179 -6.34 15.11 3.82
C ILE A 179 -4.86 15.10 4.22
N ASN A 180 -3.98 14.41 3.49
CA ASN A 180 -2.57 14.23 3.84
C ASN A 180 -2.36 13.69 5.26
N LYS A 181 -3.27 12.84 5.76
CA LYS A 181 -3.25 12.26 7.11
C LYS A 181 -3.43 13.27 8.24
N ARG A 182 -3.94 14.48 7.94
CA ARG A 182 -4.23 15.57 8.89
C ARG A 182 -5.64 15.46 9.46
N VAL A 183 -5.85 14.44 10.29
CA VAL A 183 -7.19 14.08 10.80
C VAL A 183 -7.70 15.11 11.77
N VAL A 184 -6.81 15.67 12.61
CA VAL A 184 -7.24 16.67 13.60
C VAL A 184 -7.74 17.91 12.88
N ASP A 185 -6.96 18.47 11.98
CA ASP A 185 -7.34 19.61 11.13
C ASP A 185 -8.67 19.36 10.40
N SER A 186 -8.79 18.19 9.78
CA SER A 186 -9.99 17.82 9.02
C SER A 186 -11.22 17.77 9.92
N PHE A 187 -11.12 17.19 11.12
CA PHE A 187 -12.24 17.06 12.04
C PHE A 187 -12.62 18.41 12.66
N VAL A 188 -11.62 19.21 13.06
CA VAL A 188 -11.81 20.56 13.61
C VAL A 188 -12.49 21.48 12.59
N GLY A 189 -12.08 21.42 11.31
CA GLY A 189 -12.73 22.15 10.24
C GLY A 189 -14.19 21.72 10.01
N LEU A 190 -14.50 20.44 10.20
CA LEU A 190 -15.87 19.92 10.08
C LEU A 190 -16.79 20.46 11.20
N ILE A 191 -16.29 20.52 12.43
CA ILE A 191 -17.05 21.06 13.58
C ILE A 191 -16.98 22.60 13.69
N SER A 192 -16.31 23.26 12.73
CA SER A 192 -16.23 24.73 12.60
C SER A 192 -15.64 25.46 13.82
N ILE A 193 -14.53 24.94 14.39
CA ILE A 193 -13.83 25.58 15.52
C ILE A 193 -12.46 26.12 15.06
N ASP A 194 -12.35 27.43 14.85
CA ASP A 194 -11.10 28.05 14.40
C ASP A 194 -10.08 28.33 15.54
N ALA A 195 -10.52 28.24 16.80
CA ALA A 195 -9.79 28.78 17.96
C ALA A 195 -8.76 27.82 18.61
N LEU A 196 -8.60 26.60 18.09
CA LEU A 196 -7.73 25.59 18.70
C LEU A 196 -6.40 25.49 17.96
N GLU A 197 -5.30 25.93 18.58
CA GLU A 197 -3.96 25.56 18.12
C GLU A 197 -3.74 24.05 18.30
N HIS A 198 -3.30 23.37 17.25
CA HIS A 198 -3.08 21.93 17.27
C HIS A 198 -1.93 21.53 16.33
N GLN A 199 -1.34 20.38 16.62
CA GLN A 199 -0.38 19.71 15.74
C GLN A 199 -0.86 18.27 15.53
N ASP A 200 -0.86 17.82 14.27
CA ASP A 200 -1.04 16.40 13.96
C ASP A 200 0.19 15.63 14.44
N LEU A 201 0.13 15.11 15.66
CA LEU A 201 1.18 14.25 16.22
C LEU A 201 1.02 12.82 15.67
N ILE A 202 2.10 12.26 15.12
CA ILE A 202 2.14 10.83 14.77
C ILE A 202 2.40 10.06 16.06
N VAL A 203 1.32 9.62 16.70
CA VAL A 203 1.35 8.90 17.98
C VAL A 203 1.92 7.48 17.87
N ASN A 204 1.75 6.82 16.72
CA ASN A 204 2.18 5.44 16.52
C ASN A 204 2.58 5.22 15.06
N ARG A 205 3.85 5.50 14.74
CA ARG A 205 4.35 5.34 13.38
C ARG A 205 4.34 3.86 12.94
N SER A 206 4.23 3.67 11.63
CA SER A 206 4.49 2.38 10.98
C SER A 206 5.96 1.99 11.14
N LEU A 207 6.23 0.69 11.11
CA LEU A 207 7.60 0.17 11.16
C LEU A 207 8.32 0.47 9.84
N THR A 208 9.63 0.73 9.88
CA THR A 208 10.45 0.69 8.67
C THR A 208 10.58 -0.75 8.15
N ALA A 209 11.02 -0.93 6.91
CA ALA A 209 11.28 -2.26 6.34
C ALA A 209 12.23 -3.08 7.22
N VAL A 210 13.31 -2.46 7.69
CA VAL A 210 14.32 -3.10 8.53
C VAL A 210 13.74 -3.51 9.88
N GLU A 211 13.03 -2.61 10.57
CA GLU A 211 12.41 -2.91 11.87
C GLU A 211 11.39 -4.04 11.75
N ARG A 212 10.57 -4.02 10.70
CA ARG A 212 9.58 -5.04 10.42
C ARG A 212 10.21 -6.40 10.17
N ASP A 213 11.21 -6.47 9.28
CA ASP A 213 11.88 -7.73 8.96
C ASP A 213 12.59 -8.32 10.18
N PHE A 214 13.18 -7.46 11.01
CA PHE A 214 13.85 -7.89 12.23
C PHE A 214 12.84 -8.43 13.26
N LEU A 215 11.76 -7.69 13.50
CA LEU A 215 10.72 -8.09 14.45
C LEU A 215 9.98 -9.36 14.00
N ARG A 216 9.75 -9.54 12.69
CA ARG A 216 9.19 -10.79 12.14
C ARG A 216 10.09 -12.00 12.37
N ARG A 217 11.42 -11.84 12.27
CA ARG A 217 12.37 -12.92 12.57
C ARG A 217 12.31 -13.31 14.05
N ILE A 218 12.21 -12.33 14.94
CA ILE A 218 12.03 -12.58 16.38
C ILE A 218 10.71 -13.29 16.64
N ASN A 219 9.62 -12.79 16.06
CA ASN A 219 8.30 -13.36 16.20
C ASN A 219 8.21 -14.82 15.68
N ARG A 220 8.98 -15.15 14.65
CA ARG A 220 9.07 -16.53 14.14
C ARG A 220 9.63 -17.50 15.17
N GLU A 221 10.64 -17.06 15.94
CA GLU A 221 11.34 -17.91 16.91
C GLU A 221 10.66 -17.91 18.29
N PHE A 222 10.09 -16.78 18.70
CA PHE A 222 9.59 -16.57 20.07
C PHE A 222 8.09 -16.27 20.15
N GLY A 223 7.37 -16.31 19.04
CA GLY A 223 5.99 -15.85 18.96
C GLY A 223 5.84 -14.37 19.34
N GLY A 224 4.67 -13.98 19.83
CA GLY A 224 4.39 -12.59 20.21
C GLY A 224 4.99 -12.13 21.55
N ALA A 225 5.69 -13.00 22.29
CA ALA A 225 6.05 -12.76 23.69
C ALA A 225 6.89 -11.49 23.94
N PHE A 226 7.70 -11.09 22.95
CA PHE A 226 8.59 -9.93 23.06
C PHE A 226 8.27 -8.82 22.06
N SER A 227 7.22 -9.00 21.24
CA SER A 227 7.02 -8.15 20.07
C SER A 227 6.71 -6.70 20.46
N GLU A 228 5.83 -6.54 21.44
CA GLU A 228 5.41 -5.24 21.96
C GLU A 228 6.60 -4.44 22.49
N GLU A 229 7.34 -5.02 23.43
CA GLU A 229 8.46 -4.35 24.09
C GLU A 229 9.58 -3.95 23.12
N ILE A 230 9.93 -4.85 22.20
CA ILE A 230 10.97 -4.57 21.19
C ILE A 230 10.48 -3.52 20.20
N SER A 231 9.21 -3.59 19.77
CA SER A 231 8.64 -2.61 18.86
C SER A 231 8.57 -1.21 19.47
N ASP A 232 8.19 -1.12 20.75
CA ASP A 232 8.13 0.14 21.48
C ASP A 232 9.52 0.75 21.63
N ARG A 233 10.54 -0.06 21.96
CA ARG A 233 11.93 0.39 22.04
C ARG A 233 12.42 0.98 20.70
N MET A 234 12.15 0.31 19.58
CA MET A 234 12.52 0.82 18.25
C MET A 234 11.78 2.12 17.90
N ILE A 235 10.47 2.18 18.16
CA ILE A 235 9.66 3.35 17.85
C ILE A 235 10.06 4.56 18.68
N TYR A 236 10.29 4.38 19.98
CA TYR A 236 10.66 5.47 20.89
C TYR A 236 12.09 5.94 20.72
N ALA A 237 13.00 5.06 20.28
CA ALA A 237 14.37 5.47 19.95
C ALA A 237 14.41 6.40 18.73
N ASP A 238 13.49 6.24 17.78
CA ASP A 238 13.39 7.10 16.61
C ASP A 238 11.92 7.38 16.21
N PRO A 239 11.26 8.36 16.85
CA PRO A 239 9.85 8.63 16.62
C PRO A 239 9.57 9.25 15.25
N TYR A 240 10.59 9.79 14.56
CA TYR A 240 10.43 10.48 13.28
C TYR A 240 10.83 9.63 12.06
N ALA A 241 11.32 8.40 12.27
CA ALA A 241 11.64 7.49 11.18
C ALA A 241 10.44 7.29 10.25
N ARG A 242 10.69 7.38 8.94
CA ARG A 242 9.63 7.26 7.92
C ARG A 242 9.59 5.84 7.38
N SER A 243 8.42 5.22 7.51
CA SER A 243 8.15 3.94 6.85
C SER A 243 8.07 4.11 5.33
N GLU A 244 8.73 3.23 4.60
CA GLU A 244 8.80 3.23 3.14
C GLU A 244 7.42 2.96 2.52
N ALA A 245 7.16 3.45 1.30
CA ALA A 245 5.98 3.01 0.56
C ALA A 245 6.08 1.50 0.31
N VAL A 246 5.01 0.75 0.64
CA VAL A 246 5.00 -0.68 0.35
C VAL A 246 4.71 -0.86 -1.13
N GLN A 247 5.69 -1.40 -1.84
CA GLN A 247 5.46 -1.97 -3.14
C GLN A 247 4.99 -3.41 -2.94
N VAL A 248 3.76 -3.68 -3.36
CA VAL A 248 3.26 -5.05 -3.49
C VAL A 248 3.59 -5.56 -4.88
N SER A 249 3.65 -6.89 -5.05
CA SER A 249 3.80 -7.45 -6.39
C SER A 249 2.60 -7.07 -7.27
N ALA A 250 2.82 -6.96 -8.58
CA ALA A 250 1.75 -6.68 -9.54
C ALA A 250 0.66 -7.75 -9.52
N GLU A 251 0.99 -9.00 -9.14
CA GLU A 251 -0.01 -10.05 -8.97
C GLU A 251 -0.95 -9.78 -7.78
N ILE A 252 -0.40 -9.33 -6.65
CA ILE A 252 -1.19 -8.98 -5.45
C ILE A 252 -2.09 -7.78 -5.74
N GLU A 253 -1.57 -6.75 -6.42
CA GLU A 253 -2.37 -5.58 -6.78
C GLU A 253 -3.55 -5.97 -7.69
N CYS A 254 -3.32 -6.80 -8.71
CA CYS A 254 -4.38 -7.36 -9.56
C CYS A 254 -5.41 -8.18 -8.74
N GLU A 255 -4.95 -8.96 -7.77
CA GLU A 255 -5.83 -9.76 -6.91
C GLU A 255 -6.71 -8.87 -6.02
N LEU A 256 -6.14 -7.84 -5.41
CA LEU A 256 -6.87 -6.86 -4.60
C LEU A 256 -7.85 -6.04 -5.44
N GLU A 257 -7.47 -5.64 -6.66
CA GLU A 257 -8.37 -4.98 -7.61
C GLU A 257 -9.55 -5.88 -7.97
N ARG A 258 -9.31 -7.18 -8.20
CA ARG A 258 -10.40 -8.14 -8.46
C ARG A 258 -11.33 -8.30 -7.25
N ARG A 259 -10.81 -8.21 -6.02
CA ARG A 259 -11.60 -8.33 -4.79
C ARG A 259 -12.39 -7.06 -4.48
N TYR A 260 -11.78 -5.90 -4.63
CA TYR A 260 -12.30 -4.62 -4.09
C TYR A 260 -12.60 -3.56 -5.15
N GLY A 261 -12.29 -3.77 -6.44
CA GLY A 261 -12.51 -2.77 -7.48
C GLY A 261 -13.97 -2.35 -7.61
N ALA A 262 -14.91 -3.30 -7.49
CA ALA A 262 -16.34 -2.99 -7.47
C ALA A 262 -16.74 -2.17 -6.23
N ASP A 263 -16.17 -2.48 -5.08
CA ASP A 263 -16.41 -1.76 -3.82
C ASP A 263 -15.84 -0.34 -3.85
N LEU A 264 -14.64 -0.15 -4.41
CA LEU A 264 -14.03 1.15 -4.62
C LEU A 264 -14.86 2.02 -5.56
N ASN A 265 -15.35 1.45 -6.67
CA ASN A 265 -16.25 2.14 -7.58
C ASN A 265 -17.55 2.56 -6.88
N TRP A 266 -18.11 1.68 -6.04
CA TRP A 266 -19.29 2.01 -5.25
C TRP A 266 -19.00 3.14 -4.25
N ILE A 267 -17.91 3.06 -3.46
CA ILE A 267 -17.53 4.11 -2.49
C ILE A 267 -17.32 5.44 -3.19
N ASN A 268 -16.57 5.48 -4.30
CA ASN A 268 -16.31 6.71 -5.03
C ASN A 268 -17.58 7.32 -5.63
N LYS A 269 -18.48 6.48 -6.16
CA LYS A 269 -19.77 6.94 -6.67
C LYS A 269 -20.67 7.46 -5.56
N GLU A 270 -20.83 6.66 -4.51
CA GLU A 270 -21.72 6.95 -3.40
C GLU A 270 -21.19 8.16 -2.64
N PHE A 271 -19.95 8.10 -2.15
CA PHE A 271 -19.38 9.08 -1.22
C PHE A 271 -18.70 10.28 -1.86
N PHE A 272 -18.19 10.14 -3.08
CA PHE A 272 -17.32 11.15 -3.70
C PHE A 272 -17.80 11.63 -5.08
N GLY A 273 -19.09 11.46 -5.39
CA GLY A 273 -19.70 11.97 -6.62
C GLY A 273 -19.15 11.33 -7.91
N GLY A 274 -18.56 10.14 -7.79
CA GLY A 274 -17.93 9.42 -8.90
C GLY A 274 -16.47 9.81 -9.18
N ILE A 275 -15.90 10.73 -8.40
CA ILE A 275 -14.48 11.06 -8.47
C ILE A 275 -13.69 9.94 -7.78
N GLU A 276 -12.63 9.47 -8.44
CA GLU A 276 -11.74 8.45 -7.88
C GLU A 276 -10.87 9.06 -6.76
N VAL A 277 -11.38 9.02 -5.53
CA VAL A 277 -10.71 9.55 -4.33
C VAL A 277 -10.09 8.44 -3.49
N VAL A 278 -10.76 7.29 -3.41
CA VAL A 278 -10.27 6.08 -2.74
C VAL A 278 -9.84 5.06 -3.80
N SER A 279 -8.69 4.44 -3.62
CA SER A 279 -8.07 3.52 -4.58
C SER A 279 -7.35 2.36 -3.89
N ILE A 280 -6.78 1.44 -4.69
CA ILE A 280 -5.97 0.33 -4.18
C ILE A 280 -4.65 0.81 -3.56
N SER A 281 -3.82 1.52 -4.32
CA SER A 281 -2.44 1.86 -3.97
C SER A 281 -2.21 3.35 -3.64
N GLY A 282 -3.17 4.23 -3.94
CA GLY A 282 -3.11 5.66 -3.60
C GLY A 282 -2.30 6.56 -4.53
N GLU A 283 -1.75 6.02 -5.63
CA GLU A 283 -1.20 6.83 -6.71
C GLU A 283 -2.25 6.98 -7.81
N GLY A 284 -3.09 8.02 -7.70
CA GLY A 284 -3.90 8.44 -8.85
C GLY A 284 -3.00 8.65 -10.07
N LYS A 285 -3.46 8.21 -11.25
CA LYS A 285 -2.75 8.33 -12.54
C LYS A 285 -1.98 9.65 -12.63
N LYS A 286 -0.65 9.56 -12.52
CA LYS A 286 0.34 10.64 -12.71
C LYS A 286 0.39 11.07 -14.19
N ALA A 287 -0.75 11.49 -14.77
CA ALA A 287 -0.81 11.90 -16.17
C ALA A 287 -0.54 13.39 -16.39
N ASP A 288 -0.42 14.23 -15.34
CA ASP A 288 -0.30 15.68 -15.56
C ASP A 288 0.59 16.44 -14.57
N ARG A 289 1.58 15.76 -13.97
CA ARG A 289 2.68 16.47 -13.28
C ARG A 289 3.97 16.20 -14.04
N GLN A 290 4.47 17.25 -14.72
CA GLN A 290 5.82 17.27 -15.27
C GLN A 290 6.79 16.69 -14.22
N PRO A 291 7.68 15.77 -14.64
CA PRO A 291 8.62 15.17 -13.71
C PRO A 291 9.64 16.25 -13.36
N ASN A 292 9.44 16.92 -12.22
CA ASN A 292 10.58 17.47 -11.50
C ASN A 292 11.39 16.27 -11.01
N VAL A 293 12.37 15.89 -11.84
CA VAL A 293 13.46 15.00 -11.47
C VAL A 293 14.21 15.69 -10.35
N VAL A 294 13.74 15.50 -9.12
CA VAL A 294 14.59 15.63 -7.94
C VAL A 294 15.47 14.40 -7.99
N GLN A 295 16.70 14.57 -8.47
CA GLN A 295 17.75 13.57 -8.36
C GLN A 295 17.81 13.10 -6.91
N ALA A 296 17.62 11.80 -6.69
CA ALA A 296 17.91 11.18 -5.42
C ALA A 296 19.40 11.44 -5.09
N PRO A 297 19.74 12.02 -3.93
CA PRO A 297 21.13 12.15 -3.55
C PRO A 297 21.73 10.75 -3.35
N GLU A 298 22.95 10.53 -3.85
CA GLU A 298 23.75 9.31 -3.67
C GLU A 298 24.04 8.95 -2.18
N GLU A 299 23.52 9.72 -1.22
CA GLU A 299 23.65 9.52 0.23
C GLU A 299 22.73 8.43 0.84
N ALA A 300 21.78 7.88 0.07
CA ALA A 300 20.79 6.91 0.60
C ALA A 300 21.40 5.57 1.02
N GLY A 301 22.47 5.11 0.36
CA GLY A 301 23.14 3.85 0.67
C GLY A 301 23.85 3.85 2.04
N GLY A 302 24.44 4.99 2.43
CA GLY A 302 25.13 5.15 3.71
C GLY A 302 24.19 5.22 4.91
N ARG A 303 23.06 5.96 4.79
CA ARG A 303 22.05 6.07 5.86
C ARG A 303 21.31 4.76 6.15
N MET A 304 21.12 3.92 5.14
CA MET A 304 20.36 2.67 5.30
C MET A 304 21.16 1.59 6.04
N VAL A 305 22.48 1.55 5.84
CA VAL A 305 23.41 0.68 6.59
C VAL A 305 23.49 1.13 8.05
N ASP A 306 23.52 2.45 8.29
CA ASP A 306 23.52 3.06 9.63
C ASP A 306 22.21 2.77 10.40
N HIS A 307 21.06 2.91 9.76
CA HIS A 307 19.75 2.59 10.36
C HIS A 307 19.64 1.11 10.77
N LYS A 308 20.11 0.20 9.92
CA LYS A 308 20.08 -1.24 10.22
C LYS A 308 20.98 -1.62 11.40
N ALA A 309 22.19 -1.06 11.45
CA ALA A 309 23.10 -1.28 12.57
C ALA A 309 22.47 -0.80 13.88
N ARG A 310 21.88 0.41 13.87
CA ARG A 310 21.20 0.98 15.04
C ARG A 310 20.02 0.15 15.54
N VAL A 311 19.17 -0.36 14.65
CA VAL A 311 18.07 -1.26 15.02
C VAL A 311 18.60 -2.54 15.67
N GLN A 312 19.69 -3.11 15.14
CA GLN A 312 20.31 -4.30 15.72
C GLN A 312 20.89 -4.04 17.11
N GLU A 313 21.54 -2.90 17.33
CA GLU A 313 22.05 -2.49 18.64
C GLU A 313 20.93 -2.35 19.67
N LEU A 314 19.81 -1.71 19.31
CA LEU A 314 18.67 -1.53 20.21
C LEU A 314 18.09 -2.86 20.71
N VAL A 315 18.01 -3.86 19.84
CA VAL A 315 17.50 -5.18 20.24
C VAL A 315 18.55 -5.98 21.01
N LEU A 316 19.83 -5.82 20.68
CA LEU A 316 20.91 -6.45 21.44
C LEU A 316 20.95 -5.94 22.88
N ASP A 317 20.85 -4.62 23.09
CA ASP A 317 20.81 -4.01 24.42
C ASP A 317 19.61 -4.53 25.22
N TRP A 318 18.42 -4.56 24.61
CA TRP A 318 17.23 -5.15 25.21
C TRP A 318 17.44 -6.62 25.62
N ALA A 319 18.05 -7.43 24.74
CA ALA A 319 18.30 -8.84 25.03
C ALA A 319 19.28 -9.03 26.21
N LEU A 320 20.34 -8.21 26.27
CA LEU A 320 21.30 -8.21 27.38
C LEU A 320 20.64 -7.79 28.71
N GLU A 321 19.78 -6.77 28.69
CA GLU A 321 18.98 -6.35 29.85
C GLU A 321 18.08 -7.49 30.37
N LYS A 322 17.38 -8.20 29.47
CA LYS A 322 16.50 -9.33 29.84
C LYS A 322 17.26 -10.50 30.44
N ILE A 323 18.42 -10.84 29.89
CA ILE A 323 19.30 -11.89 30.43
C ILE A 323 19.78 -11.52 31.83
N ALA A 324 20.15 -10.25 32.06
CA ALA A 324 20.59 -9.78 33.37
C ALA A 324 19.45 -9.82 34.40
N LEU A 325 18.23 -9.41 34.03
CA LEU A 325 17.05 -9.41 34.91
C LEU A 325 16.60 -10.82 35.29
N THR A 326 16.58 -11.76 34.35
CA THR A 326 16.18 -13.16 34.63
C THR A 326 17.14 -13.87 35.58
N GLN A 327 18.44 -13.58 35.52
CA GLN A 327 19.41 -14.13 36.47
C GLN A 327 19.30 -13.52 37.88
N GLN A 328 18.83 -12.27 38.00
CA GLN A 328 18.63 -11.62 39.30
C GLN A 328 17.35 -12.11 40.02
N SER A 329 16.24 -12.27 39.30
CA SER A 329 14.94 -12.64 39.89
C SER A 329 14.95 -14.03 40.55
N GLY A 330 15.67 -15.02 40.00
CA GLY A 330 15.81 -16.34 40.60
C GLY A 330 16.58 -16.33 41.93
N ALA A 331 17.57 -15.45 42.07
CA ALA A 331 18.36 -15.31 43.29
C ALA A 331 17.62 -14.52 44.40
N VAL A 332 16.80 -13.54 44.01
CA VAL A 332 16.02 -12.70 44.94
C VAL A 332 14.89 -13.48 45.61
N SER A 333 14.19 -14.37 44.89
CA SER A 333 13.10 -15.18 45.48
C SER A 333 13.60 -16.14 46.56
N VAL A 334 14.76 -16.78 46.36
CA VAL A 334 15.40 -17.65 47.36
C VAL A 334 15.88 -16.85 48.57
N ALA A 335 16.46 -15.66 48.35
CA ALA A 335 16.90 -14.78 49.43
C ALA A 335 15.72 -14.28 50.28
N ASN A 336 14.62 -13.87 49.66
CA ASN A 336 13.43 -13.41 50.37
C ASN A 336 12.73 -14.53 51.16
N ALA A 337 12.65 -15.74 50.63
CA ALA A 337 12.08 -16.89 51.34
C ALA A 337 12.87 -17.25 52.62
N LEU A 338 14.20 -17.12 52.59
CA LEU A 338 15.06 -17.32 53.77
C LEU A 338 14.97 -16.17 54.78
N LEU A 339 14.77 -14.93 54.31
CA LEU A 339 14.59 -13.77 55.19
C LEU A 339 13.22 -13.74 55.87
N ASN A 340 12.19 -14.34 55.26
CA ASN A 340 10.82 -14.39 55.77
C ASN A 340 10.58 -15.53 56.80
N ILE A 341 11.63 -16.24 57.24
CA ILE A 341 11.50 -17.24 58.31
C ILE A 341 11.23 -16.52 59.63
N ASP A 342 10.00 -16.62 60.11
CA ASP A 342 9.60 -16.07 61.40
C ASP A 342 9.94 -17.03 62.54
N TRP A 343 11.12 -16.83 63.13
CA TRP A 343 11.63 -17.65 64.22
C TRP A 343 10.83 -17.53 65.52
N HIS A 344 9.96 -16.52 65.68
CA HIS A 344 9.10 -16.42 66.86
C HIS A 344 8.05 -17.54 66.90
N LEU A 345 7.65 -18.05 65.74
CA LEU A 345 6.70 -19.17 65.60
C LEU A 345 7.37 -20.53 65.83
N ALA A 346 8.70 -20.59 65.98
CA ALA A 346 9.41 -21.85 66.22
C ALA A 346 9.07 -22.51 67.58
N SER A 347 8.48 -21.74 68.50
CA SER A 347 8.06 -22.22 69.82
C SER A 347 6.58 -22.60 69.88
N ASP A 348 5.86 -22.53 68.75
CA ASP A 348 4.44 -22.88 68.70
C ASP A 348 4.24 -24.38 68.98
N PRO A 349 3.26 -24.78 69.83
CA PRO A 349 3.06 -26.18 70.21
C PRO A 349 2.76 -27.13 69.05
N THR A 350 2.30 -26.59 67.92
CA THR A 350 1.95 -27.37 66.72
C THR A 350 3.18 -27.70 65.85
N ILE A 351 4.32 -27.06 66.11
CA ILE A 351 5.56 -27.33 65.39
C ILE A 351 6.24 -28.59 65.95
N PRO A 352 6.56 -29.58 65.10
CA PRO A 352 7.31 -30.76 65.51
C PRO A 352 8.69 -30.38 66.06
N ASN A 353 9.14 -31.08 67.10
CA ASN A 353 10.45 -30.82 67.70
C ASN A 353 11.63 -31.01 66.73
N ASP A 354 11.42 -31.72 65.63
CA ASP A 354 12.39 -31.99 64.57
C ASP A 354 12.18 -31.15 63.31
N PHE A 355 11.29 -30.15 63.35
CA PHE A 355 11.00 -29.26 62.23
C PHE A 355 12.17 -28.34 61.87
N ASP A 356 12.66 -28.48 60.63
CA ASP A 356 13.69 -27.62 60.04
C ASP A 356 13.05 -26.72 58.95
N PRO A 357 12.90 -25.41 59.21
CA PRO A 357 12.23 -24.49 58.28
C PRO A 357 12.98 -24.32 56.96
N ILE A 358 14.30 -24.53 56.94
CA ILE A 358 15.12 -24.42 55.73
C ILE A 358 14.96 -25.69 54.91
N ALA A 359 15.04 -26.87 55.55
CA ALA A 359 14.76 -28.14 54.87
C ALA A 359 13.33 -28.17 54.32
N TYR A 360 12.38 -27.60 55.06
CA TYR A 360 10.99 -27.49 54.65
C TYR A 360 10.83 -26.65 53.39
N LEU A 361 11.46 -25.46 53.30
CA LEU A 361 11.42 -24.63 52.09
C LEU A 361 12.06 -25.34 50.89
N LEU A 362 13.23 -25.97 51.10
CA LEU A 362 13.99 -26.63 50.02
C LEU A 362 13.27 -27.86 49.45
N ASN A 363 12.54 -28.60 50.29
CA ASN A 363 11.75 -29.75 49.85
C ASN A 363 10.38 -29.37 49.29
N ASN A 364 9.97 -28.09 49.39
CA ASN A 364 8.67 -27.58 48.97
C ASN A 364 8.85 -26.27 48.19
N VAL A 365 9.34 -26.38 46.95
CA VAL A 365 9.78 -25.27 46.08
C VAL A 365 8.66 -24.28 45.75
N ASP A 366 7.40 -24.73 45.81
CA ASP A 366 6.21 -23.89 45.69
C ASP A 366 6.17 -22.79 46.78
N LEU A 367 6.63 -23.09 47.99
CA LEU A 367 6.68 -22.13 49.10
C LEU A 367 7.78 -21.07 48.91
N ILE A 368 8.91 -21.44 48.30
CA ILE A 368 10.00 -20.51 47.94
C ILE A 368 9.51 -19.52 46.89
N THR A 369 8.77 -20.01 45.89
CA THR A 369 8.25 -19.19 44.79
C THR A 369 7.17 -18.22 45.29
N ALA A 370 6.34 -18.66 46.24
CA ALA A 370 5.29 -17.85 46.85
C ALA A 370 5.77 -16.94 48.00
N GLY A 371 7.04 -17.07 48.45
CA GLY A 371 7.62 -16.26 49.52
C GLY A 371 6.97 -16.46 50.90
N ILE A 372 6.33 -17.61 51.13
CA ILE A 372 5.52 -17.90 52.32
C ILE A 372 6.43 -18.35 53.48
N SER A 373 6.17 -17.83 54.68
CA SER A 373 6.90 -18.23 55.90
C SER A 373 6.69 -19.72 56.23
N PRO A 374 7.76 -20.51 56.39
CA PRO A 374 7.66 -21.96 56.56
C PRO A 374 6.94 -22.37 57.85
N TYR A 375 7.15 -21.64 58.95
CA TYR A 375 6.44 -21.92 60.21
C TYR A 375 4.95 -21.60 60.10
N ALA A 376 4.61 -20.41 59.60
CA ALA A 376 3.20 -20.02 59.44
C ALA A 376 2.45 -20.97 58.50
N HIS A 377 3.09 -21.38 57.39
CA HIS A 377 2.52 -22.36 56.48
C HIS A 377 2.31 -23.71 57.14
N PHE A 378 3.32 -24.22 57.86
CA PHE A 378 3.21 -25.53 58.50
C PHE A 378 2.09 -25.57 59.55
N ILE A 379 1.97 -24.52 60.37
CA ILE A 379 0.93 -24.37 61.39
C ILE A 379 -0.46 -24.32 60.73
N ALA A 380 -0.64 -23.49 59.70
CA ALA A 380 -1.95 -23.27 59.10
C ALA A 380 -2.42 -24.43 58.20
N HIS A 381 -1.49 -25.02 57.43
CA HIS A 381 -1.84 -25.92 56.32
C HIS A 381 -0.91 -27.14 56.25
N GLY A 382 0.41 -26.95 56.39
CA GLY A 382 1.41 -27.97 56.09
C GLY A 382 1.35 -29.25 56.93
N GLN A 383 0.84 -29.19 58.16
CA GLN A 383 0.62 -30.37 59.01
C GLN A 383 -0.52 -31.28 58.52
N TYR A 384 -1.44 -30.75 57.70
CA TYR A 384 -2.59 -31.47 57.16
C TYR A 384 -2.40 -31.92 55.71
N GLU A 385 -1.35 -31.43 55.03
CA GLU A 385 -1.02 -31.75 53.65
C GLU A 385 -0.17 -33.04 53.57
N VAL A 386 -0.67 -34.04 52.85
CA VAL A 386 0.01 -35.32 52.68
C VAL A 386 1.23 -35.16 51.77
N GLY A 387 2.41 -35.56 52.25
CA GLY A 387 3.65 -35.62 51.46
C GLY A 387 4.65 -34.48 51.69
N ARG A 388 4.34 -33.51 52.57
CA ARG A 388 5.28 -32.46 52.96
C ARG A 388 6.40 -33.04 53.85
N ILE A 389 7.66 -32.76 53.53
CA ILE A 389 8.84 -33.22 54.30
C ILE A 389 9.50 -32.03 54.98
N TRP A 390 9.64 -32.09 56.30
CA TRP A 390 10.08 -30.96 57.15
C TRP A 390 11.31 -31.22 58.02
N THR A 391 11.95 -32.39 57.90
CA THR A 391 13.13 -32.75 58.72
C THR A 391 14.34 -32.99 57.83
N ALA A 392 15.53 -32.66 58.33
CA ALA A 392 16.79 -33.19 57.82
C ALA A 392 17.09 -34.48 58.60
N GLY A 393 17.28 -35.62 57.92
CA GLY A 393 17.37 -36.94 58.55
C GLY A 393 18.43 -37.08 59.67
N PRO A 394 18.32 -38.11 60.53
CA PRO A 394 19.03 -38.18 61.80
C PRO A 394 20.51 -38.49 61.60
N ASN A 395 21.38 -37.55 61.97
CA ASN A 395 22.80 -37.84 62.12
C ASN A 395 23.38 -37.09 63.31
N ALA A 396 24.06 -37.84 64.19
CA ALA A 396 24.79 -37.36 65.37
C ALA A 396 25.92 -36.34 65.06
N GLY A 397 26.06 -35.95 63.80
CA GLY A 397 26.92 -34.86 63.35
C GLY A 397 26.44 -33.48 63.81
N TRP A 398 25.16 -33.23 64.09
CA TRP A 398 24.66 -31.85 64.25
C TRP A 398 25.24 -31.08 65.45
N ALA A 399 25.53 -31.77 66.57
CA ALA A 399 26.18 -31.13 67.72
C ALA A 399 27.65 -30.78 67.46
N ARG A 400 28.37 -31.62 66.68
CA ARG A 400 29.74 -31.36 66.21
C ARG A 400 29.74 -30.32 65.09
N ALA A 401 28.74 -30.37 64.22
CA ALA A 401 28.50 -29.45 63.12
C ALA A 401 28.15 -28.05 63.61
N LYS A 402 27.58 -27.88 64.81
CA LYS A 402 27.30 -26.56 65.40
C LYS A 402 28.57 -25.82 65.84
N GLU A 403 29.55 -26.55 66.38
CA GLU A 403 30.86 -25.99 66.74
C GLU A 403 31.77 -25.86 65.50
N GLU A 404 31.75 -26.85 64.61
CA GLU A 404 32.29 -26.71 63.26
C GLU A 404 31.59 -25.58 62.49
N PHE A 405 30.32 -25.24 62.74
CA PHE A 405 29.63 -24.12 62.08
C PHE A 405 30.23 -22.79 62.51
N ARG A 406 30.65 -22.66 63.77
CA ARG A 406 31.28 -21.43 64.27
C ARG A 406 32.68 -21.26 63.69
N GLU A 407 33.43 -22.35 63.59
CA GLU A 407 34.74 -22.37 62.95
C GLU A 407 34.61 -22.15 61.43
N LYS A 408 33.67 -22.85 60.79
CA LYS A 408 33.27 -22.65 59.39
C LYS A 408 32.75 -21.26 59.14
N THR A 409 32.08 -20.57 60.06
CA THR A 409 31.64 -19.18 59.87
C THR A 409 32.83 -18.22 59.84
N ARG A 410 33.89 -18.54 60.60
CA ARG A 410 35.17 -17.82 60.55
C ARG A 410 35.90 -18.10 59.24
N GLU A 411 35.97 -19.36 58.84
CA GLU A 411 36.46 -19.75 57.51
C GLU A 411 35.58 -19.15 56.40
N LEU A 412 34.28 -18.97 56.59
CA LEU A 412 33.34 -18.40 55.63
C LEU A 412 33.55 -16.89 55.48
N ARG A 413 34.01 -16.21 56.53
CA ARG A 413 34.47 -14.82 56.42
C ARG A 413 35.77 -14.73 55.63
N GLN A 414 36.73 -15.58 55.91
CA GLN A 414 37.98 -15.65 55.15
C GLN A 414 37.75 -16.09 53.69
N LEU A 415 36.84 -17.03 53.46
CA LEU A 415 36.37 -17.46 52.15
C LEU A 415 35.54 -16.37 51.48
N LYS A 416 34.77 -15.55 52.19
CA LYS A 416 34.07 -14.39 51.60
C LYS A 416 35.06 -13.32 51.14
N GLU A 417 36.10 -13.04 51.89
CA GLU A 417 37.17 -12.16 51.44
C GLU A 417 37.93 -12.77 50.26
N ALA A 418 38.28 -14.06 50.34
CA ALA A 418 38.91 -14.78 49.24
C ALA A 418 38.02 -14.85 47.99
N LEU A 419 36.71 -15.00 48.14
CA LEU A 419 35.70 -15.06 47.09
C LEU A 419 35.36 -13.67 46.56
N THR A 420 35.55 -12.61 47.34
CA THR A 420 35.51 -11.23 46.83
C THR A 420 36.72 -10.98 45.93
N ILE A 421 37.91 -11.42 46.36
CA ILE A 421 39.13 -11.34 45.56
C ILE A 421 39.02 -12.24 44.31
N GLU A 422 38.46 -13.44 44.46
CA GLU A 422 38.23 -14.35 43.34
C GLU A 422 37.16 -13.81 42.40
N ARG A 423 36.10 -13.16 42.90
CA ARG A 423 35.07 -12.52 42.07
C ARG A 423 35.62 -11.32 41.30
N ILE A 424 36.51 -10.53 41.89
CA ILE A 424 37.23 -9.48 41.17
C ILE A 424 38.11 -10.10 40.06
N LYS A 425 38.76 -11.24 40.32
CA LYS A 425 39.50 -11.99 39.29
C LYS A 425 38.57 -12.57 38.22
N LEU A 426 37.45 -13.15 38.60
CA LEU A 426 36.46 -13.74 37.70
C LEU A 426 35.77 -12.68 36.86
N ASP A 427 35.53 -11.48 37.40
CA ASP A 427 35.01 -10.34 36.66
C ASP A 427 36.06 -9.82 35.66
N ALA A 428 37.35 -9.82 36.04
CA ALA A 428 38.45 -9.50 35.13
C ALA A 428 38.65 -10.58 34.04
N ASP A 429 38.55 -11.85 34.38
CA ASP A 429 38.63 -12.99 33.47
C ASP A 429 37.40 -13.03 32.55
N CYS A 430 36.21 -12.67 33.06
CA CYS A 430 34.99 -12.54 32.28
C CYS A 430 35.05 -11.34 31.34
N ALA A 431 35.62 -10.20 31.77
CA ALA A 431 35.89 -9.07 30.89
C ALA A 431 36.90 -9.45 29.78
N THR A 432 37.93 -10.23 30.12
CA THR A 432 38.92 -10.74 29.16
C THR A 432 38.31 -11.76 28.19
N ALA A 433 37.46 -12.66 28.68
CA ALA A 433 36.71 -13.62 27.87
C ALA A 433 35.68 -12.92 26.97
N LYS A 434 35.02 -11.86 27.44
CA LYS A 434 34.15 -11.00 26.62
C LYS A 434 34.92 -10.29 25.51
N LEU A 435 36.13 -9.79 25.80
CA LEU A 435 37.02 -9.23 24.79
C LEU A 435 37.48 -10.28 23.76
N SER A 436 37.82 -11.49 24.21
CA SER A 436 38.23 -12.60 23.35
C SER A 436 37.09 -13.08 22.45
N THR A 437 35.90 -13.30 23.02
CA THR A 437 34.70 -13.70 22.27
C THR A 437 34.25 -12.59 21.32
N ARG A 438 34.33 -11.32 21.71
CA ARG A 438 34.13 -10.19 20.81
C ARG A 438 35.12 -10.22 19.64
N SER A 439 36.40 -10.48 19.90
CA SER A 439 37.41 -10.60 18.85
C SER A 439 37.16 -11.80 17.92
N GLU A 440 36.69 -12.93 18.45
CA GLU A 440 36.32 -14.10 17.65
C GLU A 440 35.08 -13.82 16.78
N VAL A 441 34.05 -13.21 17.34
CA VAL A 441 32.85 -12.79 16.60
C VAL A 441 33.21 -11.76 15.53
N GLU A 442 34.04 -10.77 15.83
CA GLU A 442 34.55 -9.82 14.84
C GLU A 442 35.35 -10.53 13.73
N SER A 443 36.13 -11.56 14.05
CA SER A 443 36.85 -12.36 13.04
C SER A 443 35.91 -13.19 12.16
N LEU A 444 34.84 -13.75 12.75
CA LEU A 444 33.82 -14.51 12.02
C LEU A 444 33.00 -13.60 11.12
N LEU A 445 32.65 -12.40 11.59
CA LEU A 445 31.98 -11.37 10.80
C LEU A 445 32.86 -10.88 9.64
N ARG A 446 34.17 -10.71 9.85
CA ARG A 446 35.11 -10.39 8.76
C ARG A 446 35.17 -11.50 7.71
N ARG A 447 35.25 -12.77 8.12
CA ARG A 447 35.20 -13.91 7.20
C ARG A 447 33.87 -14.01 6.46
N GLN A 448 32.76 -13.71 7.13
CA GLN A 448 31.45 -13.68 6.50
C GLN A 448 31.35 -12.55 5.47
N ALA A 449 31.84 -11.36 5.80
CA ALA A 449 31.91 -10.23 4.86
C ALA A 449 32.85 -10.51 3.67
N GLU A 450 33.94 -11.26 3.87
CA GLU A 450 34.80 -11.73 2.78
C GLU A 450 34.06 -12.70 1.85
N ARG A 451 33.36 -13.70 2.40
CA ARG A 451 32.53 -14.62 1.59
C ARG A 451 31.41 -13.91 0.84
N GLU A 452 30.76 -12.92 1.47
CA GLU A 452 29.72 -12.13 0.81
C GLU A 452 30.31 -11.28 -0.33
N ARG A 453 31.52 -10.73 -0.17
CA ARG A 453 32.23 -10.04 -1.25
C ARG A 453 32.58 -10.99 -2.41
N GLU A 454 33.14 -12.16 -2.11
CA GLU A 454 33.45 -13.19 -3.11
C GLU A 454 32.19 -13.63 -3.88
N TYR A 455 31.08 -13.82 -3.17
CA TYR A 455 29.80 -14.18 -3.79
C TYR A 455 29.24 -13.07 -4.67
N VAL A 456 29.37 -11.80 -4.26
CA VAL A 456 28.98 -10.64 -5.08
C VAL A 456 29.87 -10.50 -6.32
N GLU A 457 31.17 -10.78 -6.20
CA GLU A 457 32.08 -10.80 -7.35
C GLU A 457 31.75 -11.93 -8.34
N GLU A 458 31.46 -13.14 -7.84
CA GLU A 458 31.02 -14.27 -8.66
C GLU A 458 29.69 -13.99 -9.37
N LEU A 459 28.73 -13.37 -8.66
CA LEU A 459 27.48 -12.88 -9.25
C LEU A 459 27.74 -11.82 -10.32
N ALA A 460 28.60 -10.84 -10.04
CA ALA A 460 28.94 -9.81 -11.02
C ALA A 460 29.61 -10.39 -12.27
N GLU A 461 30.44 -11.42 -12.13
CA GLU A 461 31.10 -12.09 -13.25
C GLU A 461 30.11 -12.95 -14.07
N THR A 462 29.17 -13.63 -13.41
CA THR A 462 28.06 -14.32 -14.08
C THR A 462 27.15 -13.34 -14.82
N TYR A 463 26.77 -12.22 -14.21
CA TYR A 463 25.99 -11.17 -14.89
C TYR A 463 26.75 -10.58 -16.08
N LYS A 464 28.05 -10.29 -15.95
CA LYS A 464 28.89 -9.84 -17.09
C LYS A 464 28.93 -10.86 -18.22
N ARG A 465 28.95 -12.16 -17.92
CA ARG A 465 28.90 -13.22 -18.93
C ARG A 465 27.55 -13.24 -19.65
N ILE A 466 26.45 -13.19 -18.90
CA ILE A 466 25.10 -13.13 -19.45
C ILE A 466 24.92 -11.88 -20.32
N ASP A 467 25.42 -10.73 -19.90
CA ASP A 467 25.34 -9.49 -20.67
C ASP A 467 26.16 -9.56 -21.96
N ARG A 468 27.37 -10.14 -21.94
CA ARG A 468 28.16 -10.35 -23.17
C ARG A 468 27.43 -11.28 -24.15
N GLU A 469 26.81 -12.35 -23.66
CA GLU A 469 26.02 -13.27 -24.48
C GLU A 469 24.78 -12.57 -25.06
N ARG A 470 24.09 -11.74 -24.27
CA ARG A 470 22.95 -10.92 -24.74
C ARG A 470 23.38 -9.91 -25.79
N VAL A 471 24.44 -9.16 -25.55
CA VAL A 471 24.97 -8.17 -26.51
C VAL A 471 25.39 -8.85 -27.81
N ALA A 472 26.10 -9.98 -27.74
CA ALA A 472 26.47 -10.74 -28.93
C ALA A 472 25.23 -11.24 -29.70
N SER A 473 24.18 -11.67 -28.99
CA SER A 473 22.93 -12.12 -29.60
C SER A 473 22.15 -10.95 -30.23
N ILE A 474 22.18 -9.77 -29.62
CA ILE A 474 21.60 -8.53 -30.17
C ILE A 474 22.37 -8.11 -31.41
N ASP A 475 23.70 -8.05 -31.39
CA ASP A 475 24.54 -7.69 -32.55
C ASP A 475 24.27 -8.60 -33.76
N VAL A 476 24.09 -9.91 -33.53
CA VAL A 476 23.74 -10.88 -34.57
C VAL A 476 22.35 -10.59 -35.13
N ALA A 477 21.38 -10.29 -34.26
CA ALA A 477 20.02 -9.93 -34.68
C ALA A 477 20.00 -8.61 -35.44
N GLU A 478 20.69 -7.57 -34.98
CA GLU A 478 20.78 -6.26 -35.62
C GLU A 478 21.42 -6.36 -37.00
N LYS A 479 22.52 -7.09 -37.15
CA LYS A 479 23.14 -7.33 -38.49
C LYS A 479 22.17 -8.04 -39.43
N LYS A 480 21.42 -9.02 -38.93
CA LYS A 480 20.41 -9.74 -39.72
C LYS A 480 19.28 -8.79 -40.14
N PHE A 481 18.72 -8.01 -39.22
CA PHE A 481 17.63 -7.08 -39.52
C PHE A 481 18.09 -5.91 -40.41
N ALA A 482 19.29 -5.37 -40.22
CA ALA A 482 19.86 -4.33 -41.07
C ALA A 482 19.94 -4.79 -42.54
N SER A 483 20.40 -6.03 -42.77
CA SER A 483 20.47 -6.59 -44.13
C SER A 483 19.08 -6.72 -44.78
N LEU A 484 18.07 -7.12 -44.00
CA LEU A 484 16.69 -7.24 -44.46
C LEU A 484 16.06 -5.87 -44.72
N ILE A 485 16.32 -4.88 -43.86
CA ILE A 485 15.85 -3.50 -44.02
C ILE A 485 16.45 -2.89 -45.29
N GLU A 486 17.74 -3.09 -45.54
CA GLU A 486 18.39 -2.58 -46.74
C GLU A 486 17.81 -3.23 -48.02
N GLU A 487 17.58 -4.55 -48.00
CA GLU A 487 16.92 -5.25 -49.09
C GLU A 487 15.50 -4.73 -49.33
N HIS A 488 14.72 -4.54 -48.26
CA HIS A 488 13.36 -4.03 -48.35
C HIS A 488 13.32 -2.59 -48.87
N THR A 489 14.22 -1.73 -48.38
CA THR A 489 14.35 -0.33 -48.84
C THR A 489 14.70 -0.28 -50.32
N ARG A 490 15.62 -1.14 -50.78
CA ARG A 490 15.99 -1.25 -52.20
C ARG A 490 14.81 -1.67 -53.06
N LYS A 491 14.03 -2.66 -52.61
CA LYS A 491 12.81 -3.11 -53.30
C LYS A 491 11.73 -2.03 -53.33
N SER A 492 11.51 -1.33 -52.21
CA SER A 492 10.55 -0.22 -52.11
C SER A 492 10.91 0.91 -53.06
N GLY A 493 12.18 1.36 -53.05
CA GLY A 493 12.65 2.42 -53.94
C GLY A 493 12.58 2.05 -55.43
N ALA A 494 12.81 0.77 -55.78
CA ALA A 494 12.63 0.29 -57.14
C ALA A 494 11.15 0.32 -57.58
N LEU A 495 10.22 -0.02 -56.67
CA LEU A 495 8.78 0.06 -56.92
C LEU A 495 8.30 1.51 -57.02
N GLU A 496 8.74 2.39 -56.13
CA GLU A 496 8.42 3.82 -56.16
C GLU A 496 8.89 4.45 -57.47
N LYS A 497 10.14 4.21 -57.87
CA LYS A 497 10.67 4.71 -59.15
C LYS A 497 9.81 4.23 -60.33
N ARG A 498 9.45 2.94 -60.36
CA ARG A 498 8.61 2.38 -61.42
C ARG A 498 7.23 3.02 -61.45
N LEU A 499 6.67 3.35 -60.29
CA LEU A 499 5.39 4.04 -60.16
C LEU A 499 5.49 5.48 -60.67
N THR A 500 6.56 6.21 -60.33
CA THR A 500 6.81 7.56 -60.84
C THR A 500 7.02 7.57 -62.36
N ASP A 501 7.79 6.61 -62.90
CA ASP A 501 8.00 6.48 -64.34
C ASP A 501 6.68 6.21 -65.07
N MET A 502 5.83 5.32 -64.53
CA MET A 502 4.49 5.06 -65.07
C MET A 502 3.57 6.28 -64.99
N GLN A 503 3.62 7.05 -63.90
CA GLN A 503 2.87 8.31 -63.78
C GLN A 503 3.32 9.34 -64.81
N GLY A 504 4.63 9.48 -65.02
CA GLY A 504 5.19 10.36 -66.05
C GLY A 504 4.75 9.97 -67.47
N GLN A 505 4.75 8.67 -67.77
CA GLN A 505 4.22 8.14 -69.04
C GLN A 505 2.73 8.49 -69.20
N LEU A 506 1.92 8.29 -68.16
CA LEU A 506 0.49 8.62 -68.16
C LEU A 506 0.25 10.12 -68.40
N GLU A 507 1.02 11.00 -67.75
CA GLU A 507 0.93 12.44 -67.97
C GLU A 507 1.33 12.84 -69.40
N SER A 508 2.37 12.21 -69.94
CA SER A 508 2.79 12.46 -71.32
C SER A 508 1.70 12.07 -72.30
N SER A 509 1.14 10.86 -72.17
CA SER A 509 0.01 10.41 -72.99
C SER A 509 -1.21 11.32 -72.83
N ARG A 510 -1.50 11.78 -71.61
CA ARG A 510 -2.59 12.74 -71.36
C ARG A 510 -2.36 14.06 -72.09
N ARG A 511 -1.16 14.64 -72.03
CA ARG A 511 -0.84 15.89 -72.74
C ARG A 511 -0.94 15.73 -74.25
N GLU A 512 -0.51 14.59 -74.77
CA GLU A 512 -0.64 14.27 -76.19
C GLU A 512 -2.10 14.18 -76.62
N ILE A 513 -2.95 13.51 -75.82
CA ILE A 513 -4.40 13.47 -76.03
C ILE A 513 -5.02 14.87 -75.96
N GLU A 514 -4.64 15.69 -74.98
CA GLU A 514 -5.12 17.08 -74.85
C GLU A 514 -4.73 17.94 -76.07
N LEU A 515 -3.50 17.76 -76.60
CA LEU A 515 -3.04 18.43 -77.83
C LEU A 515 -3.84 18.00 -79.06
N LEU A 516 -4.05 16.68 -79.22
CA LEU A 516 -4.86 16.14 -80.32
C LEU A 516 -6.30 16.69 -80.25
N LEU A 517 -6.91 16.73 -79.07
CA LEU A 517 -8.23 17.30 -78.85
C LEU A 517 -8.28 18.80 -79.18
N ARG A 518 -7.28 19.58 -78.76
CA ARG A 518 -7.19 21.02 -79.11
C ARG A 518 -7.08 21.23 -80.60
N HIS A 519 -6.22 20.47 -81.28
CA HIS A 519 -6.06 20.58 -82.72
C HIS A 519 -7.35 20.21 -83.47
N GLN A 520 -8.08 19.22 -82.97
CA GLN A 520 -9.40 18.86 -83.50
C GLN A 520 -10.44 19.95 -83.26
N LEU A 521 -10.41 20.60 -82.09
CA LEU A 521 -11.28 21.73 -81.77
C LEU A 521 -10.98 22.94 -82.67
N GLU A 522 -9.72 23.30 -82.85
CA GLU A 522 -9.26 24.37 -83.75
C GLU A 522 -9.68 24.10 -85.20
N ARG A 523 -9.51 22.86 -85.68
CA ARG A 523 -9.99 22.46 -87.01
C ARG A 523 -11.51 22.60 -87.14
N SER A 524 -12.26 22.25 -86.09
CA SER A 524 -13.72 22.42 -86.08
C SER A 524 -14.13 23.90 -86.07
N HIS A 525 -13.41 24.76 -85.32
CA HIS A 525 -13.62 26.20 -85.30
C HIS A 525 -13.29 26.85 -86.63
N ALA A 526 -12.15 26.53 -87.25
CA ALA A 526 -11.78 27.03 -88.57
C ALA A 526 -12.81 26.60 -89.64
N HIS A 527 -13.33 25.37 -89.54
CA HIS A 527 -14.39 24.90 -90.42
C HIS A 527 -15.72 25.65 -90.18
N ALA A 528 -16.06 25.96 -88.93
CA ALA A 528 -17.22 26.78 -88.59
C ALA A 528 -17.08 28.23 -89.08
N GLU A 529 -15.89 28.84 -88.95
CA GLU A 529 -15.59 30.18 -89.47
C GLU A 529 -15.66 30.22 -91.00
N GLN A 530 -15.14 29.21 -91.70
CA GLN A 530 -15.28 29.08 -93.16
C GLN A 530 -16.74 28.97 -93.59
N LEU A 531 -17.57 28.20 -92.87
CA LEU A 531 -19.02 28.16 -93.11
C LEU A 531 -19.70 29.51 -92.86
N THR A 532 -19.19 30.28 -91.90
CA THR A 532 -19.71 31.62 -91.57
C THR A 532 -19.31 32.65 -92.63
N GLN A 533 -18.07 32.60 -93.15
CA GLN A 533 -17.59 33.44 -94.25
C GLN A 533 -18.27 33.11 -95.58
N LEU A 534 -18.56 31.83 -95.86
CA LEU A 534 -19.37 31.42 -97.02
C LEU A 534 -20.80 31.94 -96.92
N ARG A 535 -21.40 31.99 -95.72
CA ARG A 535 -22.70 32.66 -95.52
C ARG A 535 -22.63 34.17 -95.75
N PHE A 536 -21.57 34.84 -95.29
CA PHE A 536 -21.38 36.28 -95.54
C PHE A 536 -21.04 36.61 -97.01
N SER A 537 -20.37 35.73 -97.76
CA SER A 537 -20.14 35.94 -99.20
C SER A 537 -21.41 35.70 -100.02
N MET A 538 -22.30 34.81 -99.58
CA MET A 538 -23.62 34.62 -100.17
C MET A 538 -24.58 35.81 -99.94
N ASP A 539 -24.37 36.60 -98.88
CA ASP A 539 -25.17 37.79 -98.59
C ASP A 539 -24.60 39.08 -99.22
N GLY A 540 -23.36 39.07 -99.70
CA GLY A 540 -22.69 40.20 -100.39
C GLY A 540 -22.89 40.28 -101.90
N GLU A 541 -23.24 39.19 -102.58
CA GLU A 541 -23.46 39.15 -104.04
C GLU A 541 -24.95 39.20 -104.46
N ARG A 542 -25.88 39.34 -103.51
CA ARG A 542 -27.32 39.57 -103.76
C ARG A 542 -27.69 41.04 -104.03
N ALA A 543 -26.77 41.81 -104.62
CA ALA A 543 -27.00 43.19 -105.00
C ALA A 543 -26.35 43.55 -106.36
N ALA A 544 -26.68 42.82 -107.43
CA ALA A 544 -27.03 43.38 -108.76
C ALA A 544 -27.11 42.30 -109.85
N SER A 545 -28.29 42.22 -110.47
CA SER A 545 -28.65 41.66 -111.78
C SER A 545 -28.90 40.15 -111.92
N ASP A 546 -30.15 39.86 -112.28
CA ASP A 546 -30.65 38.71 -113.06
C ASP A 546 -29.72 38.46 -114.28
N ASP A 547 -29.48 37.24 -114.79
CA ASP A 547 -30.44 36.33 -115.41
C ASP A 547 -29.73 35.00 -115.81
N ALA A 548 -30.49 33.90 -115.82
CA ALA A 548 -30.28 32.61 -116.49
C ALA A 548 -28.97 31.78 -116.36
N ALA A 549 -29.17 30.45 -116.44
CA ALA A 549 -28.23 29.40 -116.90
C ALA A 549 -27.41 28.58 -115.87
N THR A 550 -27.82 27.32 -115.74
CA THR A 550 -27.00 26.14 -116.12
C THR A 550 -25.90 25.64 -115.17
N ASN A 551 -26.25 24.57 -114.44
CA ASN A 551 -25.60 23.25 -114.50
C ASN A 551 -24.06 23.20 -114.26
N ARG A 552 -23.65 22.79 -113.04
CA ARG A 552 -23.13 21.43 -112.75
C ARG A 552 -22.48 21.38 -111.35
N GLN A 553 -23.07 20.53 -110.49
CA GLN A 553 -22.47 19.37 -109.78
C GLN A 553 -20.93 19.25 -109.70
N PRO A 554 -20.40 18.31 -108.89
CA PRO A 554 -20.78 17.80 -107.55
C PRO A 554 -19.53 17.78 -106.63
N THR A 555 -19.62 17.69 -105.30
CA THR A 555 -18.52 17.15 -104.44
C THR A 555 -18.78 17.24 -102.92
N ALA A 556 -19.69 18.09 -102.45
CA ALA A 556 -19.79 18.39 -101.02
C ALA A 556 -20.56 17.36 -100.16
N THR A 557 -21.54 16.63 -100.72
CA THR A 557 -22.41 15.71 -99.94
C THR A 557 -21.82 14.30 -99.72
N ASN A 558 -20.93 13.82 -100.60
CA ASN A 558 -20.28 12.51 -100.41
C ASN A 558 -19.11 12.55 -99.42
N ALA A 559 -18.43 13.68 -99.27
CA ALA A 559 -17.33 13.84 -98.31
C ALA A 559 -17.82 13.86 -96.86
N LEU A 560 -19.02 14.40 -96.60
CA LEU A 560 -19.61 14.45 -95.27
C LEU A 560 -20.11 13.07 -94.79
N ALA A 561 -20.68 12.26 -95.68
CA ALA A 561 -21.14 10.90 -95.35
C ALA A 561 -19.97 9.94 -95.06
N MET A 562 -18.88 9.99 -95.85
CA MET A 562 -17.67 9.21 -95.58
C MET A 562 -17.01 9.60 -94.25
N ARG A 563 -17.00 10.90 -93.93
CA ARG A 563 -16.33 11.40 -92.73
C ARG A 563 -17.12 11.13 -91.44
N ALA A 564 -18.45 11.06 -91.53
CA ALA A 564 -19.30 10.59 -90.44
C ALA A 564 -19.08 9.11 -90.13
N SER A 565 -18.98 8.25 -91.16
CA SER A 565 -18.67 6.83 -91.00
C SER A 565 -17.27 6.59 -90.39
N LEU A 566 -16.27 7.38 -90.78
CA LEU A 566 -14.92 7.28 -90.23
C LEU A 566 -14.85 7.66 -88.74
N LEU A 567 -15.63 8.67 -88.34
CA LEU A 567 -15.76 9.10 -86.94
C LEU A 567 -16.52 8.07 -86.08
N GLU A 568 -17.51 7.37 -86.64
CA GLU A 568 -18.20 6.27 -85.95
C GLU A 568 -17.28 5.08 -85.71
N ASP A 569 -16.43 4.73 -86.68
CA ASP A 569 -15.42 3.67 -86.53
C ASP A 569 -14.34 4.05 -85.51
N GLU A 570 -13.87 5.30 -85.51
CA GLU A 570 -12.92 5.80 -84.51
C GLU A 570 -13.53 5.81 -83.09
N LEU A 571 -14.79 6.21 -82.95
CA LEU A 571 -15.52 6.17 -81.66
C LEU A 571 -15.77 4.74 -81.17
N SER A 572 -16.05 3.80 -82.08
CA SER A 572 -16.16 2.37 -81.78
C SER A 572 -14.83 1.80 -81.28
N THR A 573 -13.74 2.17 -81.93
CA THR A 573 -12.37 1.74 -81.56
C THR A 573 -11.97 2.27 -80.19
N LEU A 574 -12.26 3.55 -79.89
CA LEU A 574 -12.00 4.14 -78.57
C LEU A 574 -12.86 3.53 -77.47
N ARG A 575 -14.13 3.18 -77.75
CA ARG A 575 -14.99 2.46 -76.79
C ARG A 575 -14.42 1.09 -76.43
N ASN A 576 -13.97 0.33 -77.42
CA ASN A 576 -13.33 -0.97 -77.19
C ASN A 576 -12.04 -0.84 -76.37
N GLN A 577 -11.20 0.18 -76.64
CA GLN A 577 -9.99 0.42 -75.85
C GLN A 577 -10.29 0.80 -74.39
N LEU A 578 -11.37 1.56 -74.15
CA LEU A 578 -11.83 1.90 -72.81
C LEU A 578 -12.33 0.67 -72.04
N GLU A 579 -13.02 -0.23 -72.73
CA GLU A 579 -13.55 -1.48 -72.14
C GLU A 579 -12.44 -2.47 -71.78
N VAL A 580 -11.42 -2.59 -72.64
CA VAL A 580 -10.19 -3.35 -72.34
C VAL A 580 -9.46 -2.76 -71.13
N SER A 581 -9.26 -1.43 -71.11
CA SER A 581 -8.59 -0.75 -70.00
C SER A 581 -9.36 -0.92 -68.67
N ARG A 582 -10.70 -0.92 -68.73
CA ARG A 582 -11.55 -1.17 -67.56
C ARG A 582 -11.40 -2.61 -67.04
N GLY A 583 -11.31 -3.59 -67.94
CA GLY A 583 -11.04 -4.98 -67.57
C GLY A 583 -9.67 -5.18 -66.90
N GLU A 584 -8.64 -4.50 -67.38
CA GLU A 584 -7.31 -4.53 -66.78
C GLU A 584 -7.28 -3.91 -65.37
N ILE A 585 -8.01 -2.81 -65.15
CA ILE A 585 -8.15 -2.18 -63.83
C ILE A 585 -8.90 -3.09 -62.85
N GLU A 586 -9.96 -3.77 -63.29
CA GLU A 586 -10.68 -4.73 -62.44
C GLU A 586 -9.83 -5.95 -62.09
N SER A 587 -9.00 -6.42 -63.03
CA SER A 587 -8.03 -7.50 -62.81
C SER A 587 -6.97 -7.11 -61.76
N LEU A 588 -6.41 -5.89 -61.88
CA LEU A 588 -5.45 -5.37 -60.90
C LEU A 588 -6.06 -5.24 -59.51
N ARG A 589 -7.29 -4.72 -59.39
CA ARG A 589 -7.99 -4.62 -58.10
C ARG A 589 -8.21 -5.97 -57.41
N ARG A 590 -8.58 -7.02 -58.16
CA ARG A 590 -8.70 -8.37 -57.60
C ARG A 590 -7.36 -8.89 -57.08
N ARG A 591 -6.29 -8.64 -57.83
CA ARG A 591 -4.93 -9.08 -57.46
C ARG A 591 -4.41 -8.36 -56.21
N THR A 592 -4.73 -7.08 -56.05
CA THR A 592 -4.43 -6.32 -54.83
C THR A 592 -5.20 -6.87 -53.63
N ALA A 593 -6.50 -7.12 -53.78
CA ALA A 593 -7.32 -7.68 -52.70
C ALA A 593 -6.87 -9.09 -52.26
N GLU A 594 -6.32 -9.88 -53.18
CA GLU A 594 -5.77 -11.21 -52.87
C GLU A 594 -4.44 -11.13 -52.12
N LEU A 595 -3.58 -10.16 -52.46
CA LEU A 595 -2.34 -9.87 -51.73
C LEU A 595 -2.62 -9.33 -50.30
N GLU A 596 -3.67 -8.53 -50.12
CA GLU A 596 -4.10 -8.04 -48.80
C GLU A 596 -4.64 -9.17 -47.91
N ARG A 597 -5.35 -10.17 -48.49
CA ARG A 597 -5.78 -11.36 -47.75
C ARG A 597 -4.61 -12.26 -47.34
N GLN A 598 -3.60 -12.40 -48.21
CA GLN A 598 -2.41 -13.20 -47.91
C GLN A 598 -1.50 -12.57 -46.85
N THR A 599 -1.51 -11.24 -46.71
CA THR A 599 -0.77 -10.50 -45.69
C THR A 599 -1.49 -10.44 -44.34
N SER A 600 -2.81 -10.68 -44.31
CA SER A 600 -3.60 -10.73 -43.06
C SER A 600 -3.69 -12.14 -42.44
N ALA A 601 -3.15 -13.17 -43.10
CA ALA A 601 -3.18 -14.57 -42.66
C ALA A 601 -1.79 -15.14 -42.26
N ASN A 602 -0.75 -14.31 -42.31
CA ASN A 602 0.58 -14.53 -41.71
C ASN A 602 0.79 -13.51 -40.59
#